data_AF-A0A7X7R2I3-F1
#
_entry.id   AF-A0A7X7R2I3-F1
#
_cell.length_a   1.000
_cell.length_b   1.000
_cell.length_c   1.000
_cell.angle_alpha   90.00
_cell.angle_beta   90.00
_cell.angle_gamma   90.00
#
_symmetry.space_group_name_H-M   'P 1'
#
loop_
_entity.id
_entity.type
_entity.pdbx_description
1 polymer ?
#
loop_
_entity_poly.entity_id
_entity_poly.type
_entity_poly.pdbx_seq_one_letter_code
_entity_poly.pdbx_strand_id
1 'polypeptide(L)'
;MKLEDFLLTYGFKFHVENFSNVKRIIYTQVFRKDDGTIVDGIKSTLELNEVNDWDLKNRNPKSLWPIDWSGMIEKEKRLHLDYFVHRIKLVDFKPLKSTFDIKQFE
;
A
#
# COMPACT_ATOMS: atom_id res chain seq x y z
N MET A 1 0.92 23.15 2.58
CA MET A 1 2.36 22.85 2.44
C MET A 1 2.63 22.50 0.98
N LYS A 2 3.71 23.01 0.38
CA LYS A 2 4.09 22.61 -0.99
C LYS A 2 4.77 21.24 -0.96
N LEU A 3 4.73 20.53 -2.09
CA LEU A 3 5.39 19.23 -2.22
C LEU A 3 6.89 19.31 -1.91
N GLU A 4 7.56 20.38 -2.37
CA GLU A 4 8.99 20.59 -2.15
C GLU A 4 9.32 20.72 -0.65
N ASP A 5 8.59 21.54 0.08
CA ASP A 5 8.75 21.71 1.53
C ASP A 5 8.54 20.37 2.27
N PHE A 6 7.52 19.61 1.86
CA PHE A 6 7.25 18.31 2.46
C PHE A 6 8.39 17.33 2.20
N LEU A 7 8.92 17.27 0.98
CA LEU A 7 10.02 16.37 0.63
C LEU A 7 11.35 16.79 1.27
N LEU A 8 11.52 18.05 1.67
CA LEU A 8 12.68 18.49 2.45
C LEU A 8 12.60 17.98 3.90
N THR A 9 11.41 17.98 4.50
CA THR A 9 11.23 17.66 5.92
C THR A 9 10.92 16.18 6.19
N TYR A 10 10.18 15.53 5.28
CA TYR A 10 9.60 14.21 5.52
C TYR A 10 10.01 13.20 4.45
N GLY A 11 10.07 11.94 4.85
CA GLY A 11 10.30 10.79 3.98
C GLY A 11 9.24 9.72 4.20
N PHE A 12 9.13 8.81 3.22
CA PHE A 12 8.31 7.61 3.34
C PHE A 12 9.21 6.37 3.43
N LYS A 13 8.84 5.44 4.30
CA LYS A 13 9.44 4.11 4.38
C LYS A 13 8.38 3.06 4.10
N PHE A 14 8.65 2.20 3.13
CA PHE A 14 7.77 1.08 2.77
C PHE A 14 8.35 -0.21 3.34
N HIS A 15 7.51 -1.00 3.98
CA HIS A 15 7.84 -2.34 4.44
C HIS A 15 6.81 -3.33 3.93
N VAL A 16 7.27 -4.48 3.45
CA VAL A 16 6.39 -5.55 2.96
C VAL A 16 6.75 -6.82 3.73
N GLU A 17 5.79 -7.34 4.48
CA GLU A 17 5.90 -8.60 5.19
C GLU A 17 5.22 -9.71 4.39
N ASN A 18 5.98 -10.78 4.14
CA ASN A 18 5.47 -11.98 3.49
C ASN A 18 4.99 -12.96 4.54
N PHE A 19 3.68 -12.99 4.81
CA PHE A 19 3.11 -13.81 5.87
C PHE A 19 2.81 -15.26 5.43
N SER A 20 2.32 -15.45 4.19
CA SER A 20 2.06 -16.77 3.60
C SER A 20 2.01 -16.70 2.08
N ASN A 21 1.82 -17.79 1.34
CA ASN A 21 1.71 -17.72 -0.13
C ASN A 21 0.51 -16.92 -0.64
N VAL A 22 -0.47 -16.66 0.22
CA VAL A 22 -1.71 -15.93 -0.11
C VAL A 22 -1.83 -14.60 0.63
N LYS A 23 -0.90 -14.27 1.54
CA LYS A 23 -0.99 -13.09 2.39
C LYS A 23 0.28 -12.26 2.39
N ARG A 24 0.12 -10.97 2.12
CA ARG A 24 1.15 -9.92 2.22
C ARG A 24 0.62 -8.79 3.08
N ILE A 25 1.48 -8.21 3.89
CA ILE A 25 1.15 -7.02 4.66
C ILE A 25 2.08 -5.91 4.20
N ILE A 26 1.52 -4.76 3.85
CA ILE A 26 2.25 -3.60 3.38
C ILE A 26 2.08 -2.51 4.42
N TYR A 27 3.20 -1.96 4.88
CA TYR A 27 3.25 -0.85 5.80
C TYR A 27 3.92 0.33 5.11
N THR A 28 3.39 1.52 5.33
CA THR A 28 4.02 2.76 4.91
C THR A 28 4.05 3.73 6.07
N GLN A 29 5.24 4.20 6.38
CA GLN A 29 5.49 5.12 7.49
C GLN A 29 5.97 6.45 6.94
N VAL A 30 5.45 7.53 7.50
CA VAL A 30 5.97 8.88 7.31
C VAL A 30 6.92 9.15 8.46
N PHE A 31 8.14 9.54 8.14
CA PHE A 31 9.13 9.92 9.14
C PHE A 31 9.68 11.32 8.86
N ARG A 32 10.05 12.03 9.92
CA ARG A 32 10.77 13.29 9.80
C ARG A 32 12.26 13.00 9.58
N LYS A 33 12.87 13.67 8.61
CA LYS A 33 14.24 13.35 8.15
C LYS A 33 15.35 13.83 9.09
N ASP A 34 15.08 14.85 9.89
CA ASP A 34 16.05 15.46 10.81
C ASP A 34 16.36 14.56 12.02
N ASP A 35 15.34 13.94 12.60
CA ASP A 35 15.41 13.16 13.84
C ASP A 35 15.00 11.68 13.64
N GLY A 36 14.48 11.32 12.46
CA GLY A 36 14.04 9.97 12.13
C GLY A 36 12.72 9.57 12.79
N THR A 37 12.03 10.49 13.46
CA THR A 37 10.79 10.21 14.20
C THR A 37 9.67 9.82 13.25
N ILE A 38 8.96 8.74 13.57
CA ILE A 38 7.76 8.33 12.85
C ILE A 38 6.63 9.27 13.25
N VAL A 39 6.05 9.94 12.27
CA VAL A 39 4.98 10.93 12.46
C VAL A 39 3.62 10.33 12.13
N ASP A 40 3.59 9.36 11.22
CA ASP A 40 2.35 8.73 10.78
C ASP A 40 2.62 7.37 10.14
N GLY A 41 1.59 6.53 10.04
CA GLY A 41 1.71 5.18 9.52
C GLY A 41 0.39 4.61 9.02
N ILE A 42 0.48 3.76 7.99
CA ILE A 42 -0.66 3.07 7.40
C ILE A 42 -0.30 1.63 7.06
N LYS A 43 -1.29 0.75 7.15
CA LYS A 43 -1.14 -0.68 6.93
C LYS A 43 -2.27 -1.18 6.05
N SER A 44 -1.91 -1.93 5.02
CA SER A 44 -2.85 -2.71 4.20
C SER A 44 -2.47 -4.18 4.23
N THR A 45 -3.48 -5.03 4.16
CA THR A 45 -3.31 -6.49 4.05
C THR A 45 -3.84 -6.92 2.70
N LEU A 46 -2.96 -7.47 1.87
CA LEU A 46 -3.33 -8.14 0.63
C LEU A 46 -3.49 -9.62 0.94
N GLU A 47 -4.71 -10.11 0.82
CA GLU A 47 -5.05 -11.51 1.05
C GLU A 47 -5.76 -12.05 -0.20
N LEU A 48 -5.23 -13.15 -0.72
CA LEU A 48 -5.91 -13.94 -1.73
C LEU A 48 -6.77 -14.96 -1.01
N ASN A 49 -8.01 -15.11 -1.47
CA ASN A 49 -8.84 -16.22 -1.01
C ASN A 49 -8.12 -17.53 -1.34
N GLU A 50 -7.90 -18.36 -0.32
CA GLU A 50 -7.47 -19.74 -0.55
C GLU A 50 -8.50 -20.37 -1.49
N VAL A 51 -8.00 -20.87 -2.62
CA VAL A 51 -8.83 -21.51 -3.63
C VAL A 51 -9.28 -22.83 -3.00
N ASN A 52 -10.52 -22.88 -2.49
CA ASN A 52 -11.08 -24.12 -1.97
C ASN A 52 -11.06 -25.20 -3.06
N ASP A 53 -10.96 -26.47 -2.68
CA ASP A 53 -10.91 -27.63 -3.61
C ASP A 53 -12.04 -27.63 -4.66
N TRP A 54 -13.17 -26.97 -4.36
CA TRP A 54 -14.28 -26.76 -5.29
C TRP A 54 -13.92 -25.86 -6.48
N ASP A 55 -13.16 -24.79 -6.24
CA ASP A 55 -12.72 -23.86 -7.28
C ASP A 55 -11.61 -24.47 -8.15
N LEU A 56 -10.78 -25.36 -7.58
CA LEU A 56 -9.76 -26.12 -8.31
C LEU A 56 -10.37 -27.14 -9.29
N LYS A 57 -11.50 -27.77 -8.94
CA LYS A 57 -12.21 -28.72 -9.82
C LYS A 57 -12.94 -28.05 -10.98
N ASN A 58 -13.38 -26.80 -10.83
CA ASN A 58 -14.22 -26.11 -11.81
C ASN A 58 -13.47 -25.04 -12.64
N ARG A 59 -12.22 -24.72 -12.30
CA ARG A 59 -11.43 -23.75 -13.07
C ARG A 59 -10.62 -24.42 -14.17
N ASN A 60 -10.79 -23.89 -15.38
CA ASN A 60 -9.98 -24.20 -16.55
C ASN A 60 -8.48 -24.03 -16.20
N PRO A 61 -7.57 -24.98 -16.53
CA PRO A 61 -6.13 -24.91 -16.19
C PRO A 61 -5.43 -23.62 -16.64
N LYS A 62 -6.02 -22.89 -17.61
CA LYS A 62 -5.60 -21.55 -18.06
C LYS A 62 -5.84 -20.42 -17.05
N SER A 63 -6.51 -20.67 -15.93
CA SER A 63 -6.75 -19.68 -14.86
C SER A 63 -5.55 -19.55 -13.89
N LEU A 64 -4.51 -20.36 -14.06
CA LEU A 64 -3.25 -20.30 -13.31
C LEU A 64 -2.30 -19.23 -13.88
N TRP A 65 -2.81 -18.01 -14.11
CA TRP A 65 -1.89 -16.89 -14.37
C TRP A 65 -1.06 -16.68 -13.11
N PRO A 66 0.28 -16.54 -13.21
CA PRO A 66 1.10 -16.29 -12.05
C PRO A 66 0.59 -15.03 -11.36
N ILE A 67 0.36 -15.12 -10.05
CA ILE A 67 -0.06 -13.97 -9.25
C ILE A 67 1.02 -12.90 -9.36
N ASP A 68 0.67 -11.75 -9.94
CA ASP A 68 1.56 -10.60 -10.01
C ASP A 68 1.57 -9.83 -8.68
N TRP A 69 2.26 -10.40 -7.70
CA TRP A 69 2.45 -9.77 -6.40
C TRP A 69 3.13 -8.40 -6.51
N SER A 70 4.07 -8.26 -7.44
CA SER A 70 4.80 -7.00 -7.66
C SER A 70 3.85 -5.88 -8.08
N GLY A 71 2.99 -6.14 -9.07
CA GLY A 71 1.97 -5.18 -9.52
C GLY A 71 0.97 -4.82 -8.42
N MET A 72 0.53 -5.80 -7.63
CA MET A 72 -0.37 -5.55 -6.49
C MET A 72 0.30 -4.71 -5.40
N ILE A 73 1.55 -5.01 -5.06
CA ILE A 73 2.33 -4.26 -4.06
C ILE A 73 2.56 -2.81 -4.52
N GLU A 74 2.97 -2.59 -5.77
CA GLU A 74 3.21 -1.24 -6.30
C GLU A 74 1.93 -0.41 -6.35
N LYS A 75 0.80 -1.03 -6.70
CA LYS A 75 -0.51 -0.38 -6.64
C LYS A 75 -0.85 0.04 -5.21
N GLU A 76 -0.62 -0.84 -4.23
CA GLU A 76 -0.93 -0.54 -2.83
C GLU A 76 -0.02 0.55 -2.24
N LYS A 77 1.29 0.52 -2.54
CA LYS A 77 2.21 1.61 -2.17
C LYS A 77 1.72 2.95 -2.71
N ARG A 78 1.21 2.97 -3.95
CA ARG A 78 0.67 4.18 -4.56
C ARG A 78 -0.61 4.66 -3.84
N LEU A 79 -1.50 3.74 -3.45
CA LEU A 79 -2.69 4.08 -2.67
C LEU A 79 -2.33 4.67 -1.31
N HIS A 80 -1.34 4.10 -0.62
CA HIS A 80 -0.82 4.66 0.63
C HIS A 80 -0.27 6.08 0.45
N LEU A 81 0.50 6.32 -0.61
CA LEU A 81 0.98 7.67 -0.93
C LEU A 81 -0.17 8.64 -1.17
N ASP A 82 -1.14 8.27 -2.01
CA ASP A 82 -2.29 9.13 -2.32
C ASP A 82 -3.14 9.44 -1.07
N TYR A 83 -3.23 8.51 -0.11
CA TYR A 83 -3.86 8.73 1.20
C TYR A 83 -3.12 9.80 2.01
N PHE A 84 -1.79 9.67 2.16
CA PHE A 84 -1.01 10.64 2.92
C PHE A 84 -1.08 12.03 2.29
N VAL A 85 -1.02 12.11 0.96
CA VAL A 85 -1.16 13.41 0.29
C VAL A 85 -2.52 14.05 0.55
N HIS A 86 -3.62 13.30 0.44
CA HIS A 86 -4.95 13.82 0.78
C HIS A 86 -5.00 14.34 2.22
N ARG A 87 -4.46 13.58 3.18
CA ARG A 87 -4.47 13.93 4.60
C ARG A 87 -3.67 15.20 4.89
N ILE A 88 -2.51 15.34 4.26
CA ILE A 88 -1.57 16.45 4.47
C ILE A 88 -2.00 17.71 3.69
N LYS A 89 -2.99 17.59 2.78
CA LYS A 89 -3.45 18.67 1.89
C LYS A 89 -2.29 19.32 1.14
N LEU A 90 -1.43 18.51 0.51
CA LEU A 90 -0.34 19.03 -0.31
C LEU A 90 -0.93 19.79 -1.50
N VAL A 91 -0.45 21.01 -1.69
CA VAL A 91 -0.83 21.86 -2.83
C VAL A 91 -0.19 21.29 -4.09
N ASP A 92 -0.93 21.26 -5.20
CA ASP A 92 -0.52 20.80 -6.54
C ASP A 92 -0.17 19.31 -6.71
N PHE A 93 -0.48 18.46 -5.73
CA PHE A 93 -0.38 17.01 -5.94
C PHE A 93 -1.61 16.46 -6.66
N LYS A 94 -1.38 15.61 -7.66
CA LYS A 94 -2.43 14.93 -8.44
C LYS A 94 -2.56 13.48 -7.97
N PRO A 95 -3.40 13.20 -6.95
CA PRO A 95 -3.65 11.81 -6.53
C PRO A 95 -4.34 11.05 -7.67
N LEU A 96 -4.13 9.74 -7.75
CA LEU A 96 -4.96 8.93 -8.64
C LEU A 96 -6.40 8.97 -8.09
N LYS A 97 -7.39 9.09 -8.97
CA LYS A 97 -8.80 8.91 -8.58
C LYS A 97 -8.97 7.46 -8.09
N SER A 98 -8.88 7.24 -6.78
CA SER A 98 -9.14 5.95 -6.16
C SER A 98 -10.00 6.15 -4.92
N THR A 99 -10.97 5.25 -4.73
CA THR A 99 -11.79 5.16 -3.53
C THR A 99 -10.98 4.42 -2.47
N PHE A 100 -10.67 5.10 -1.36
CA PHE A 100 -9.86 4.55 -0.28
C PHE A 100 -10.75 3.84 0.74
N ASP A 101 -10.46 2.57 1.02
CA ASP A 101 -10.97 1.86 2.20
C ASP A 101 -9.75 1.44 3.03
N ILE A 102 -9.18 2.41 3.76
CA ILE A 102 -7.92 2.22 4.48
C ILE A 102 -8.14 2.44 5.98
N LYS A 103 -7.72 1.47 6.78
CA LYS A 103 -7.78 1.52 8.24
C LYS A 103 -6.54 2.24 8.79
N GLN A 104 -6.77 3.32 9.52
CA GLN A 104 -5.75 4.06 10.24
C GLN A 104 -5.39 3.32 11.55
N PHE A 105 -4.11 3.30 11.93
CA PHE A 105 -3.66 2.84 13.24
C PHE A 105 -3.23 4.06 14.07
N GLU A 106 -3.68 4.11 15.33
CA GLU A 106 -3.25 5.08 16.35
C GLU A 106 -2.03 4.54 17.12
#